data_AF-A0A7G5LJW9-F1
#
_entry.id   AF-A0A7G5LJW9-F1
#
_cell.length_a   1.000
_cell.length_b   1.000
_cell.length_c   1.000
_cell.angle_alpha   90.00
_cell.angle_beta   90.00
_cell.angle_gamma   90.00
#
_symmetry.space_group_name_H-M   'P 1'
#
loop_
_entity.id
_entity.type
_entity.pdbx_description
1 polymer ?
#
loop_
_entity_poly.entity_id
_entity_poly.type
_entity_poly.pdbx_seq_one_letter_code
_entity_poly.pdbx_strand_id
1 'polypeptide(L)'
;MAQRLTKDLALATPRIDHPEGLAWHVDQLVGFWPQLAPMRAVAGVVEPRVNPKGFAGLGKVVCGQQVSVQSAAAIWARYSALPGALEPDGYLGVSEDDIRGAGFSRSKYATMRGVAEAISAGEIDLAAVEVLPAEEAVARLVQLKGIGPWTAEVYLLFCAGHPDIFPAGDLALLKAAHSGLGLDARPTIKEMIGIAQDWSPHRSAAAILFWRYFAAMKNREGSLL
;
A
#
# COMPACT_ATOMS: atom_id res chain seq x y z
N MET A 1 1.38 -17.47 35.19
CA MET A 1 2.59 -16.80 34.63
C MET A 1 2.54 -16.65 33.11
N ALA A 2 1.98 -17.60 32.34
CA ALA A 2 1.81 -17.50 30.89
C ALA A 2 0.93 -16.32 30.41
N GLN A 3 -0.02 -15.87 31.23
CA GLN A 3 -0.95 -14.78 30.90
C GLN A 3 -0.37 -13.37 31.14
N ARG A 4 0.80 -13.27 31.81
CA ARG A 4 1.56 -12.01 31.95
C ARG A 4 2.52 -11.80 30.77
N LEU A 5 3.03 -12.90 30.20
CA LEU A 5 3.92 -12.87 29.03
C LEU A 5 3.22 -12.44 27.73
N THR A 6 1.91 -12.61 27.60
CA THR A 6 1.13 -12.13 26.44
C THR A 6 0.66 -10.69 26.57
N LYS A 7 0.77 -10.06 27.74
CA LYS A 7 0.28 -8.69 27.99
C LYS A 7 1.40 -7.65 28.04
N ASP A 8 2.62 -8.06 28.34
CA ASP A 8 3.78 -7.17 28.50
C ASP A 8 4.70 -7.08 27.26
N LEU A 9 4.23 -7.54 26.09
CA LEU A 9 4.95 -7.47 24.80
C LEU A 9 4.09 -6.91 23.66
N ALA A 10 3.06 -6.14 23.98
CA ALA A 10 2.55 -5.11 23.07
C ALA A 10 3.53 -3.93 23.01
N LEU A 11 4.80 -4.21 22.70
CA LEU A 11 5.61 -3.23 21.98
C LEU A 11 4.79 -2.90 20.75
N ALA A 12 4.32 -1.65 20.62
CA ALA A 12 3.54 -1.22 19.47
C ALA A 12 4.22 -1.75 18.21
N THR A 13 3.56 -2.65 17.49
CA THR A 13 4.11 -3.30 16.31
C THR A 13 4.73 -2.21 15.43
N PRO A 14 6.05 -2.26 15.15
CA PRO A 14 6.74 -1.15 14.53
C PRO A 14 6.11 -0.85 13.17
N ARG A 15 6.12 0.42 12.78
CA ARG A 15 5.70 0.80 11.43
C ARG A 15 6.71 0.28 10.42
N ILE A 16 6.27 0.02 9.20
CA ILE A 16 7.12 -0.45 8.09
C ILE A 16 7.72 0.70 7.26
N ASP A 17 7.58 1.94 7.73
CA ASP A 17 8.03 3.17 7.06
C ASP A 17 9.50 3.52 7.30
N HIS A 18 10.25 2.66 8.00
CA HIS A 18 11.69 2.81 8.24
C HIS A 18 12.41 1.46 8.11
N PRO A 19 13.71 1.45 7.77
CA PRO A 19 14.42 0.21 7.43
C PRO A 19 14.43 -0.81 8.57
N GLU A 20 14.65 -0.37 9.81
CA GLU A 20 14.71 -1.26 10.98
C GLU A 20 13.37 -1.95 11.25
N GLY A 21 12.26 -1.20 11.21
CA GLY A 21 10.93 -1.74 11.39
C GLY A 21 10.57 -2.75 10.30
N LEU A 22 10.82 -2.43 9.04
CA LEU A 22 10.57 -3.36 7.94
C LEU A 22 11.44 -4.62 8.04
N ALA A 23 12.73 -4.47 8.33
CA ALA A 23 13.64 -5.61 8.50
C ALA A 23 13.15 -6.52 9.63
N TRP A 24 12.78 -5.96 10.78
CA TRP A 24 12.20 -6.71 11.89
C TRP A 24 10.95 -7.49 11.46
N HIS A 25 10.04 -6.84 10.72
CA HIS A 25 8.83 -7.52 10.22
C HIS A 25 9.15 -8.66 9.24
N VAL A 26 10.11 -8.47 8.33
CA VAL A 26 10.53 -9.52 7.39
C VAL A 26 11.20 -10.68 8.12
N ASP A 27 12.00 -10.40 9.15
CA ASP A 27 12.64 -11.42 9.98
C ASP A 27 11.63 -12.24 10.78
N GLN A 28 10.67 -11.59 11.44
CA GLN A 28 9.58 -12.29 12.13
C GLN A 28 8.75 -13.13 11.17
N LEU A 29 8.37 -12.55 10.02
CA LEU A 29 7.60 -13.24 8.99
C LEU A 29 8.31 -14.52 8.52
N VAL A 30 9.59 -14.45 8.15
CA VAL A 30 10.31 -15.65 7.68
C VAL A 30 10.61 -16.62 8.83
N GLY A 31 10.76 -16.14 10.06
CA GLY A 31 10.91 -16.98 11.24
C GLY A 31 9.67 -17.83 11.53
N PHE A 32 8.47 -17.26 11.40
CA PHE A 32 7.20 -17.97 11.57
C PHE A 32 6.79 -18.79 10.35
N TRP A 33 7.13 -18.33 9.14
CA TRP A 33 6.84 -19.01 7.86
C TRP A 33 8.11 -19.27 7.05
N PRO A 34 8.93 -20.30 7.42
CA PRO A 34 10.18 -20.60 6.75
C PRO A 34 10.06 -20.88 5.25
N GLN A 35 8.87 -21.28 4.77
CA GLN A 35 8.60 -21.45 3.33
C GLN A 35 8.77 -20.16 2.52
N LEU A 36 8.79 -18.98 3.16
CA LEU A 36 9.05 -17.70 2.51
C LEU A 36 10.55 -17.39 2.35
N ALA A 37 11.44 -18.16 2.97
CA ALA A 37 12.89 -17.95 2.91
C ALA A 37 13.45 -17.99 1.46
N PRO A 38 13.03 -18.89 0.56
CA PRO A 38 13.45 -18.86 -0.84
C PRO A 38 13.04 -17.58 -1.56
N MET A 39 11.83 -17.07 -1.30
CA MET A 39 11.37 -15.80 -1.86
C MET A 39 12.24 -14.64 -1.37
N ARG A 40 12.58 -14.61 -0.08
CA ARG A 40 13.50 -13.62 0.51
C ARG A 40 14.88 -13.66 -0.14
N ALA A 41 15.43 -14.86 -0.36
CA ALA A 41 16.72 -15.01 -1.02
C ALA A 41 16.72 -14.44 -2.46
N VAL A 42 15.62 -14.62 -3.20
CA VAL A 42 15.47 -14.06 -4.56
C VAL A 42 15.22 -12.55 -4.55
N ALA A 43 14.41 -12.07 -3.60
CA ALA A 43 14.08 -10.65 -3.45
C ALA A 43 15.30 -9.78 -3.07
N GLY A 44 16.27 -10.38 -2.37
CA GLY A 44 17.46 -9.68 -1.87
C GLY A 44 17.10 -8.67 -0.78
N VAL A 45 17.74 -7.50 -0.80
CA VAL A 45 17.45 -6.44 0.17
C VAL A 45 16.04 -5.89 -0.04
N VAL A 46 15.29 -5.84 1.06
CA VAL A 46 13.93 -5.34 1.14
C VAL A 46 13.95 -4.00 1.87
N GLU A 47 13.83 -2.91 1.11
CA GLU A 47 13.83 -1.54 1.63
C GLU A 47 12.41 -0.99 1.74
N PRO A 48 12.13 -0.10 2.71
CA PRO A 48 10.84 0.55 2.84
C PRO A 48 10.60 1.47 1.65
N ARG A 49 9.34 1.50 1.20
CA ARG A 49 8.86 2.49 0.26
C ARG A 49 7.96 3.45 1.00
N VAL A 50 8.39 4.69 1.13
CA VAL A 50 7.67 5.73 1.86
C VAL A 50 7.11 6.76 0.89
N ASN A 51 5.82 7.01 0.99
CA ASN A 51 5.12 8.10 0.32
C ASN A 51 4.72 9.17 1.34
N PRO A 52 4.37 10.39 0.91
CA PRO A 52 3.75 11.37 1.79
C PRO A 52 2.53 10.78 2.51
N LYS A 53 2.25 11.25 3.72
CA LYS A 53 1.02 10.92 4.47
C LYS A 53 -0.16 11.78 4.02
N GLY A 54 -1.35 11.48 4.54
CA GLY A 54 -2.55 12.29 4.35
C GLY A 54 -2.96 12.48 2.88
N PHE A 55 -3.50 13.65 2.57
CA PHE A 55 -4.10 13.97 1.27
C PHE A 55 -3.11 13.84 0.11
N ALA A 56 -1.90 14.37 0.27
CA ALA A 56 -0.84 14.25 -0.74
C ALA A 56 -0.47 12.78 -1.03
N GLY A 57 -0.40 11.95 0.01
CA GLY A 57 -0.17 10.51 -0.10
C GLY A 57 -1.25 9.81 -0.91
N LEU A 58 -2.50 10.07 -0.57
CA LEU A 58 -3.64 9.49 -1.27
C LEU A 58 -3.69 9.94 -2.74
N GLY A 59 -3.40 11.22 -3.01
CA GLY A 59 -3.24 11.76 -4.36
C GLY A 59 -2.17 11.01 -5.17
N LYS A 60 -1.02 10.71 -4.55
CA LYS A 60 0.04 9.90 -5.17
C LYS A 60 -0.43 8.48 -5.53
N VAL A 61 -1.23 7.85 -4.67
CA VAL A 61 -1.80 6.52 -4.96
C VAL A 61 -2.81 6.60 -6.11
N VAL A 62 -3.67 7.62 -6.11
CA VAL A 62 -4.67 7.86 -7.17
C VAL A 62 -4.02 8.10 -8.53
N CYS A 63 -2.86 8.78 -8.59
CA CYS A 63 -2.07 8.90 -9.83
C CYS A 63 -1.78 7.53 -10.47
N GLY A 64 -1.52 6.50 -9.65
CA GLY A 64 -1.16 5.15 -10.07
C GLY A 64 -2.31 4.26 -10.52
N GLN A 65 -3.57 4.66 -10.33
CA GLN A 65 -4.70 3.81 -10.74
C GLN A 65 -4.70 3.58 -12.26
N GLN A 66 -4.83 2.32 -12.66
CA GLN A 66 -5.02 1.85 -14.05
C GLN A 66 -3.91 2.23 -15.05
N VAL A 67 -2.72 2.61 -14.57
CA VAL A 67 -1.60 3.03 -15.42
C VAL A 67 -0.29 2.33 -15.02
N SER A 68 0.72 2.40 -15.89
CA SER A 68 2.06 1.89 -15.58
C SER A 68 2.72 2.69 -14.44
N VAL A 69 3.73 2.10 -13.78
CA VAL A 69 4.53 2.79 -12.75
C VAL A 69 5.20 4.05 -13.30
N GLN A 70 5.71 4.00 -14.53
CA GLN A 70 6.36 5.15 -15.19
C GLN A 70 5.36 6.27 -15.48
N SER A 71 4.18 5.92 -15.98
CA SER A 71 3.09 6.87 -16.21
C SER A 71 2.62 7.51 -14.90
N ALA A 72 2.45 6.70 -13.84
CA ALA A 72 2.08 7.18 -12.51
C ALA A 72 3.10 8.19 -11.97
N ALA A 73 4.40 7.91 -12.12
CA ALA A 73 5.47 8.81 -11.71
C ALA A 73 5.44 10.14 -12.48
N ALA A 74 5.20 10.09 -13.80
CA ALA A 74 5.10 11.30 -14.62
C ALA A 74 3.88 12.17 -14.26
N ILE A 75 2.73 11.53 -13.97
CA ILE A 75 1.54 12.25 -13.49
C ILE A 75 1.82 12.88 -12.13
N TRP A 76 2.38 12.12 -11.19
CA TRP A 76 2.74 12.62 -9.86
C TRP A 76 3.69 13.82 -9.95
N ALA A 77 4.74 13.75 -10.76
CA ALA A 77 5.71 14.83 -10.90
C ALA A 77 5.07 16.17 -11.34
N ARG A 78 4.10 16.12 -12.27
CA ARG A 78 3.36 17.33 -12.68
C ARG A 78 2.34 17.77 -11.63
N TYR A 79 1.59 16.82 -11.07
CA TYR A 79 0.54 17.11 -10.08
C TYR A 79 1.12 17.71 -8.79
N SER A 80 2.19 17.15 -8.26
CA SER A 80 2.83 17.63 -7.02
C SER A 80 3.51 19.00 -7.18
N ALA A 81 3.70 19.47 -8.42
CA ALA A 81 4.25 20.79 -8.70
C ALA A 81 3.18 21.89 -8.76
N LEU A 82 1.88 21.53 -8.78
CA LEU A 82 0.79 22.50 -8.79
C LEU A 82 0.62 23.12 -7.38
N PRO A 83 0.74 24.45 -7.23
CA PRO A 83 0.56 25.11 -5.93
C PRO A 83 -0.82 24.81 -5.33
N GLY A 84 -0.85 24.46 -4.04
CA GLY A 84 -2.07 24.14 -3.31
C GLY A 84 -2.65 22.75 -3.57
N ALA A 85 -2.23 22.05 -4.63
CA ALA A 85 -2.86 20.79 -5.04
C ALA A 85 -2.63 19.60 -4.08
N LEU A 86 -1.70 19.73 -3.14
CA LEU A 86 -1.35 18.69 -2.16
C LEU A 86 -2.05 18.85 -0.81
N GLU A 87 -2.81 19.91 -0.62
CA GLU A 87 -3.61 20.16 0.59
C GLU A 87 -5.11 20.17 0.24
N PRO A 88 -6.01 19.69 1.12
CA PRO A 88 -7.44 19.62 0.83
C PRO A 88 -8.04 20.96 0.37
N ASP A 89 -7.91 22.01 1.19
CA ASP A 89 -8.46 23.34 0.88
C ASP A 89 -7.78 23.97 -0.35
N GLY A 90 -6.46 23.77 -0.47
CA GLY A 90 -5.70 24.24 -1.61
C GLY A 90 -6.17 23.59 -2.90
N TYR A 91 -6.41 22.28 -2.89
CA TYR A 91 -6.89 21.50 -4.04
C TYR A 91 -8.25 21.99 -4.52
N LEU A 92 -9.15 22.36 -3.60
CA LEU A 92 -10.46 22.93 -3.95
C LEU A 92 -10.37 24.29 -4.65
N GLY A 93 -9.26 25.00 -4.47
CA GLY A 93 -8.96 26.25 -5.16
C GLY A 93 -8.26 26.06 -6.53
N VAL A 94 -7.74 24.88 -6.84
CA VAL A 94 -7.09 24.60 -8.15
C VAL A 94 -8.15 24.29 -9.20
N SER A 95 -7.99 24.85 -10.41
CA SER A 95 -8.93 24.60 -11.50
C SER A 95 -8.93 23.12 -11.92
N GLU A 96 -10.08 22.60 -12.36
CA GLU A 96 -10.15 21.22 -12.90
C GLU A 96 -9.19 21.06 -14.10
N ASP A 97 -9.09 22.08 -14.95
CA ASP A 97 -8.26 22.05 -16.15
C ASP A 97 -6.77 21.92 -15.81
N ASP A 98 -6.29 22.58 -14.75
CA ASP A 98 -4.90 22.44 -14.29
C ASP A 98 -4.62 21.04 -13.75
N ILE A 99 -5.50 20.50 -12.90
CA ILE A 99 -5.34 19.16 -12.34
C ILE A 99 -5.37 18.09 -13.44
N ARG A 100 -6.30 18.21 -14.39
CA ARG A 100 -6.39 17.29 -15.52
C ARG A 100 -5.23 17.49 -16.50
N GLY A 101 -4.76 18.71 -16.69
CA GLY A 101 -3.54 19.05 -17.44
C GLY A 101 -2.29 18.38 -16.86
N ALA A 102 -2.23 18.18 -15.54
CA ALA A 102 -1.18 17.38 -14.90
C ALA A 102 -1.28 15.87 -15.19
N GLY A 103 -2.39 15.40 -15.77
CA GLY A 103 -2.59 14.02 -16.23
C GLY A 103 -3.64 13.23 -15.45
N PHE A 104 -4.44 13.90 -14.62
CA PHE A 104 -5.61 13.26 -14.01
C PHE A 104 -6.68 13.02 -15.08
N SER A 105 -7.24 11.81 -15.08
CA SER A 105 -8.53 11.56 -15.72
C SER A 105 -9.66 12.24 -14.95
N ARG A 106 -10.83 12.40 -15.57
CA ARG A 106 -12.04 12.93 -14.90
C ARG A 106 -12.40 12.17 -13.61
N SER A 107 -12.28 10.84 -13.60
CA SER A 107 -12.57 10.01 -12.42
C SER A 107 -11.57 10.27 -11.28
N LYS A 108 -10.27 10.33 -11.58
CA LYS A 108 -9.22 10.70 -10.62
C LYS A 108 -9.44 12.09 -10.03
N TYR A 109 -9.80 13.07 -10.86
CA TYR A 109 -10.16 14.41 -10.39
C TYR A 109 -11.36 14.38 -9.44
N ALA A 110 -12.47 13.76 -9.85
CA ALA A 110 -13.66 13.65 -9.02
C ALA A 110 -13.39 12.90 -7.69
N THR A 111 -12.51 11.90 -7.72
CA THR A 111 -12.08 11.17 -6.52
C THR A 111 -11.36 12.11 -5.55
N MET A 112 -10.28 12.78 -5.98
CA MET A 112 -9.50 13.65 -5.09
C MET A 112 -10.28 14.90 -4.65
N ARG A 113 -11.17 15.43 -5.51
CA ARG A 113 -12.10 16.50 -5.12
C ARG A 113 -13.03 16.05 -3.99
N GLY A 114 -13.66 14.88 -4.14
CA GLY A 114 -14.55 14.34 -3.09
C GLY A 114 -13.81 14.05 -1.78
N VAL A 115 -12.56 13.59 -1.84
CA VAL A 115 -11.71 13.45 -0.66
C VAL A 115 -11.44 14.81 -0.01
N ALA A 116 -11.11 15.83 -0.80
CA ALA A 116 -10.83 17.16 -0.28
C ALA A 116 -12.07 17.77 0.39
N GLU A 117 -13.24 17.63 -0.23
CA GLU A 117 -14.53 18.07 0.32
C GLU A 117 -14.85 17.34 1.64
N ALA A 118 -14.68 16.02 1.71
CA ALA A 118 -14.92 15.24 2.93
C ALA A 118 -13.98 15.62 4.08
N ILE A 119 -12.70 15.90 3.79
CA ILE A 119 -11.75 16.37 4.83
C ILE A 119 -12.14 17.78 5.30
N SER A 120 -12.46 18.69 4.37
CA SER A 120 -12.83 20.08 4.69
C SER A 120 -14.12 20.16 5.51
N ALA A 121 -15.05 19.22 5.28
CA ALA A 121 -16.29 19.07 6.04
C ALA A 121 -16.11 18.34 7.39
N GLY A 122 -14.92 17.82 7.69
CA GLY A 122 -14.65 17.05 8.92
C GLY A 122 -15.27 15.65 8.92
N GLU A 123 -15.69 15.12 7.77
CA GLU A 123 -16.28 13.79 7.62
C GLU A 123 -15.22 12.67 7.73
N ILE A 124 -13.97 12.99 7.37
CA ILE A 124 -12.84 12.09 7.52
C ILE A 124 -11.59 12.84 7.98
N ASP A 125 -10.91 12.28 8.98
CA ASP A 125 -9.57 12.67 9.41
C ASP A 125 -8.60 11.57 9.00
N LEU A 126 -7.76 11.84 7.98
CA LEU A 126 -6.78 10.88 7.49
C LEU A 126 -5.72 10.54 8.54
N ALA A 127 -5.30 11.49 9.37
CA ALA A 127 -4.31 11.23 10.41
C ALA A 127 -4.86 10.26 11.47
N ALA A 128 -6.14 10.40 11.83
CA ALA A 128 -6.81 9.44 12.70
C ALA A 128 -6.95 8.05 12.03
N VAL A 129 -7.28 8.01 10.74
CA VAL A 129 -7.40 6.74 9.98
C VAL A 129 -6.07 5.99 9.90
N GLU A 130 -4.94 6.68 9.73
CA GLU A 130 -3.60 6.09 9.62
C GLU A 130 -3.16 5.29 10.85
N VAL A 131 -3.78 5.54 12.01
CA VAL A 131 -3.49 4.87 13.28
C VAL A 131 -4.53 3.82 13.70
N LEU A 132 -5.62 3.68 12.95
CA LEU A 132 -6.63 2.64 13.20
C LEU A 132 -6.10 1.24 12.89
N PRO A 133 -6.69 0.19 13.48
CA PRO A 133 -6.49 -1.18 13.04
C PRO A 133 -6.81 -1.35 11.55
N ALA A 134 -6.10 -2.27 10.89
CA ALA A 134 -6.15 -2.47 9.43
C ALA A 134 -7.57 -2.51 8.85
N GLU A 135 -8.44 -3.35 9.41
CA GLU A 135 -9.80 -3.55 8.89
C GLU A 135 -10.66 -2.29 9.05
N GLU A 136 -10.56 -1.62 10.20
CA GLU A 136 -11.26 -0.36 10.46
C GLU A 136 -10.76 0.75 9.54
N ALA A 137 -9.44 0.87 9.37
CA ALA A 137 -8.82 1.87 8.51
C ALA A 137 -9.27 1.70 7.05
N VAL A 138 -9.25 0.46 6.53
CA VAL A 138 -9.75 0.16 5.17
C VAL A 138 -11.23 0.49 5.06
N ALA A 139 -12.06 0.06 6.04
CA ALA A 139 -13.50 0.29 6.02
C ALA A 139 -13.87 1.78 5.99
N ARG A 140 -13.08 2.64 6.66
CA ARG A 140 -13.24 4.10 6.62
C ARG A 140 -12.89 4.69 5.27
N LEU A 141 -11.76 4.28 4.68
CA LEU A 141 -11.30 4.82 3.39
C LEU A 141 -12.21 4.44 2.23
N VAL A 142 -12.75 3.22 2.20
CA VAL A 142 -13.60 2.76 1.09
C VAL A 142 -14.98 3.42 1.05
N GLN A 143 -15.37 4.19 2.07
CA GLN A 143 -16.56 5.04 2.01
C GLN A 143 -16.38 6.21 1.03
N LEU A 144 -15.14 6.60 0.74
CA LEU A 144 -14.84 7.68 -0.20
C LEU A 144 -15.04 7.20 -1.64
N LYS A 145 -15.92 7.88 -2.37
CA LYS A 145 -16.21 7.55 -3.77
C LYS A 145 -14.93 7.59 -4.61
N GLY A 146 -14.64 6.48 -5.29
CA GLY A 146 -13.42 6.34 -6.12
C GLY A 146 -12.23 5.72 -5.38
N ILE A 147 -12.34 5.48 -4.07
CA ILE A 147 -11.37 4.73 -3.27
C ILE A 147 -11.88 3.30 -3.07
N GLY A 148 -11.33 2.36 -3.83
CA GLY A 148 -11.59 0.93 -3.63
C GLY A 148 -10.64 0.29 -2.61
N PRO A 149 -10.87 -0.99 -2.23
CA PRO A 149 -10.04 -1.71 -1.26
C PRO A 149 -8.55 -1.64 -1.58
N TRP A 150 -8.16 -1.92 -2.83
CA TRP A 150 -6.76 -1.85 -3.26
C TRP A 150 -6.14 -0.47 -3.06
N THR A 151 -6.87 0.62 -3.34
CA THR A 151 -6.36 1.99 -3.12
C THR A 151 -6.18 2.30 -1.64
N ALA A 152 -7.16 1.90 -0.81
CA ALA A 152 -7.07 2.06 0.64
C ALA A 152 -5.88 1.29 1.22
N GLU A 153 -5.72 0.03 0.85
CA GLU A 153 -4.63 -0.83 1.31
C GLU A 153 -3.25 -0.29 0.87
N VAL A 154 -3.11 0.12 -0.39
CA VAL A 154 -1.84 0.70 -0.89
C VAL A 154 -1.51 2.02 -0.19
N TYR A 155 -2.50 2.85 0.13
CA TYR A 155 -2.33 4.06 0.94
C TYR A 155 -1.86 3.72 2.36
N LEU A 156 -2.56 2.82 3.07
CA LEU A 156 -2.21 2.44 4.43
C LEU A 156 -0.82 1.81 4.52
N LEU A 157 -0.44 1.00 3.52
CA LEU A 157 0.87 0.37 3.48
C LEU A 157 2.00 1.38 3.23
N PHE A 158 1.94 2.16 2.15
CA PHE A 158 3.07 3.01 1.74
C PHE A 158 3.06 4.44 2.29
N CYS A 159 1.90 4.94 2.71
CA CYS A 159 1.77 6.29 3.27
C CYS A 159 1.71 6.21 4.81
N ALA A 160 0.80 5.38 5.36
CA ALA A 160 0.64 5.24 6.80
C ALA A 160 1.70 4.32 7.47
N GLY A 161 2.48 3.59 6.67
CA GLY A 161 3.45 2.61 7.18
C GLY A 161 2.81 1.49 7.99
N HIS A 162 1.52 1.20 7.76
CA HIS A 162 0.75 0.24 8.56
C HIS A 162 1.36 -1.17 8.40
N PRO A 163 1.68 -1.91 9.47
CA PRO A 163 2.41 -3.17 9.38
C PRO A 163 1.58 -4.35 8.87
N ASP A 164 0.25 -4.23 8.98
CA ASP A 164 -0.66 -5.36 8.80
C ASP A 164 -1.67 -5.17 7.65
N ILE A 165 -1.18 -4.83 6.45
CA ILE A 165 -1.99 -4.63 5.24
C ILE A 165 -1.49 -5.54 4.12
N PHE A 166 -2.40 -6.21 3.40
CA PHE A 166 -2.04 -6.99 2.20
C PHE A 166 -3.01 -6.68 1.06
N PRO A 167 -2.58 -5.97 -0.01
CA PRO A 167 -3.43 -5.67 -1.15
C PRO A 167 -3.77 -6.89 -2.02
N ALA A 168 -4.66 -7.76 -1.56
CA ALA A 168 -4.94 -9.06 -2.17
C ALA A 168 -5.45 -9.00 -3.62
N GLY A 169 -5.99 -7.85 -4.04
CA GLY A 169 -6.38 -7.59 -5.43
C GLY A 169 -5.22 -7.27 -6.38
N ASP A 170 -4.00 -7.11 -5.88
CA ASP A 170 -2.84 -6.72 -6.68
C ASP A 170 -2.31 -7.89 -7.53
N LEU A 171 -2.31 -7.70 -8.85
CA LEU A 171 -1.90 -8.74 -9.80
C LEU A 171 -0.45 -9.21 -9.61
N ALA A 172 0.47 -8.32 -9.21
CA ALA A 172 1.85 -8.71 -8.97
C ALA A 172 1.96 -9.57 -7.71
N LEU A 173 1.19 -9.26 -6.65
CA LEU A 173 1.13 -10.09 -5.45
C LEU A 173 0.52 -11.47 -5.73
N LEU A 174 -0.56 -11.54 -6.52
CA LEU A 174 -1.15 -12.83 -6.92
C LEU A 174 -0.18 -13.69 -7.74
N LYS A 175 0.59 -13.07 -8.64
CA LYS A 175 1.63 -13.76 -9.42
C LYS A 175 2.80 -14.21 -8.54
N ALA A 176 3.23 -13.36 -7.61
CA ALA A 176 4.27 -13.69 -6.64
C ALA A 176 3.86 -14.85 -5.74
N ALA A 177 2.61 -14.87 -5.27
CA ALA A 177 2.07 -15.95 -4.45
C ALA A 177 2.04 -17.26 -5.22
N HIS A 178 1.56 -17.23 -6.48
CA HIS A 178 1.54 -18.42 -7.34
C HIS A 178 2.91 -19.09 -7.47
N SER A 179 3.92 -18.34 -7.91
CA SER A 179 5.25 -18.92 -8.15
C SER A 179 6.05 -19.11 -6.86
N GLY A 180 5.94 -18.18 -5.91
CA GLY A 180 6.74 -18.16 -4.69
C GLY A 180 6.28 -19.15 -3.62
N LEU A 181 4.97 -19.42 -3.55
CA LEU A 181 4.41 -20.43 -2.66
C LEU A 181 4.24 -21.80 -3.33
N GLY A 182 4.53 -21.91 -4.63
CA GLY A 182 4.40 -23.16 -5.38
C GLY A 182 2.96 -23.64 -5.50
N LEU A 183 2.01 -22.72 -5.68
CA LEU A 183 0.59 -23.07 -5.84
C LEU A 183 0.35 -23.66 -7.23
N ASP A 184 -0.58 -24.62 -7.35
CA ASP A 184 -0.92 -25.24 -8.64
C ASP A 184 -1.53 -24.25 -9.65
N ALA A 185 -2.18 -23.21 -9.14
CA ALA A 185 -2.75 -22.14 -9.92
C ALA A 185 -2.62 -20.80 -9.20
N ARG A 186 -2.74 -19.71 -9.96
CA ARG A 186 -2.79 -18.38 -9.37
C ARG A 186 -4.04 -18.24 -8.48
N PRO A 187 -3.89 -17.85 -7.21
CA PRO A 187 -5.04 -17.74 -6.32
C PRO A 187 -6.00 -16.65 -6.80
N THR A 188 -7.28 -16.85 -6.53
CA THR A 188 -8.30 -15.81 -6.58
C THR A 188 -8.06 -14.79 -5.47
N ILE A 189 -8.68 -13.61 -5.58
CA ILE A 189 -8.60 -12.58 -4.53
C ILE A 189 -9.08 -13.15 -3.18
N LYS A 190 -10.16 -13.94 -3.19
CA LYS A 190 -10.73 -14.55 -1.98
C LYS A 190 -9.76 -15.53 -1.32
N GLU A 191 -9.11 -16.39 -2.11
CA GLU A 191 -8.10 -17.31 -1.59
C GLU A 191 -6.88 -16.56 -1.07
N MET A 192 -6.44 -15.51 -1.78
CA MET A 192 -5.33 -14.68 -1.35
C MET A 192 -5.61 -13.93 -0.04
N ILE A 193 -6.85 -13.47 0.17
CA ILE A 193 -7.27 -12.90 1.47
C ILE A 193 -7.10 -13.94 2.57
N GLY A 194 -7.55 -15.19 2.35
CA GLY A 194 -7.40 -16.28 3.32
C GLY A 194 -5.94 -16.63 3.61
N ILE A 195 -5.12 -16.79 2.58
CA ILE A 195 -3.67 -17.06 2.73
C ILE A 195 -2.97 -15.93 3.50
N ALA A 196 -3.32 -14.67 3.18
CA ALA A 196 -2.66 -13.53 3.81
C ALA A 196 -3.00 -13.36 5.30
N GLN A 197 -4.11 -13.95 5.78
CA GLN A 197 -4.48 -13.88 7.21
C GLN A 197 -3.41 -14.50 8.10
N ASP A 198 -2.76 -15.58 7.65
CA ASP A 198 -1.72 -16.24 8.42
C ASP A 198 -0.60 -15.26 8.76
N TRP A 199 -0.26 -14.33 7.88
CA TRP A 199 0.88 -13.43 8.05
C TRP A 199 0.62 -12.25 8.99
N SER A 200 -0.55 -12.14 9.63
CA SER A 200 -0.79 -11.08 10.62
C SER A 200 0.10 -11.28 11.86
N PRO A 201 0.71 -10.22 12.44
CA PRO A 201 0.56 -8.80 12.13
C PRO A 201 1.61 -8.23 11.13
N HIS A 202 2.22 -9.06 10.29
CA HIS A 202 3.31 -8.73 9.37
C HIS A 202 2.90 -8.72 7.89
N ARG A 203 1.59 -8.61 7.59
CA ARG A 203 1.05 -8.69 6.23
C ARG A 203 1.69 -7.69 5.25
N SER A 204 2.03 -6.48 5.69
CA SER A 204 2.66 -5.48 4.83
C SER A 204 4.08 -5.87 4.43
N ALA A 205 4.84 -6.50 5.33
CA ALA A 205 6.16 -7.02 5.01
C ALA A 205 6.09 -8.18 4.01
N ALA A 206 5.07 -9.05 4.12
CA ALA A 206 4.80 -10.07 3.11
C ALA A 206 4.50 -9.43 1.74
N ALA A 207 3.63 -8.41 1.68
CA ALA A 207 3.33 -7.71 0.44
C ALA A 207 4.60 -7.08 -0.20
N ILE A 208 5.42 -6.37 0.58
CA ILE A 208 6.67 -5.79 0.08
C ILE A 208 7.62 -6.88 -0.42
N LEU A 209 7.81 -7.95 0.35
CA LEU A 209 8.62 -9.09 -0.05
C LEU A 209 8.15 -9.68 -1.39
N PHE A 210 6.84 -9.86 -1.56
CA PHE A 210 6.24 -10.46 -2.75
C PHE A 210 6.41 -9.56 -3.98
N TRP A 211 6.23 -8.25 -3.85
CA TRP A 211 6.53 -7.32 -4.94
C TRP A 211 8.01 -7.33 -5.32
N ARG A 212 8.93 -7.39 -4.34
CA ARG A 212 10.37 -7.47 -4.60
C ARG A 212 10.74 -8.78 -5.29
N TYR A 213 10.21 -9.90 -4.83
CA TYR A 213 10.35 -11.20 -5.45
C TYR A 213 9.85 -11.20 -6.91
N PHE A 214 8.65 -10.67 -7.15
CA PHE A 214 8.09 -10.55 -8.49
C PHE A 214 8.93 -9.69 -9.43
N ALA A 215 9.43 -8.55 -8.94
CA ALA A 215 10.33 -7.68 -9.71
C ALA A 215 11.65 -8.39 -10.06
N ALA A 216 12.24 -9.12 -9.11
CA ALA A 216 13.46 -9.89 -9.33
C ALA A 216 13.26 -11.02 -10.36
N MET A 217 12.13 -11.72 -10.31
CA MET A 217 11.77 -12.73 -11.31
C MET A 217 11.65 -12.14 -12.72
N LYS A 218 10.90 -11.03 -12.85
CA LYS A 218 10.70 -10.38 -14.16
C LYS A 218 12.01 -9.89 -14.77
N ASN A 219 12.93 -9.38 -13.96
CA ASN A 219 14.25 -8.96 -14.43
C ASN A 219 15.11 -10.14 -14.90
N ARG A 220 14.97 -11.32 -14.27
CA ARG A 220 15.64 -12.55 -14.75
C ARG A 220 15.08 -13.02 -16.09
N GLU A 221 13.75 -13.04 -16.23
CA GLU A 221 13.10 -13.39 -17.51
C GLU A 221 13.50 -12.42 -18.63
N GLY A 222 13.55 -11.12 -18.35
CA GLY A 222 14.01 -10.10 -19.30
C GLY A 222 15.52 -10.13 -19.59
N SER A 223 16.31 -10.85 -18.80
CA SER A 223 17.76 -11.05 -19.00
C SER A 223 18.08 -12.37 -19.71
N LEU A 224 17.07 -13.24 -19.93
CA LEU A 224 17.19 -14.53 -20.61
C LEU A 224 16.65 -14.51 -22.05
N LEU A 225 16.28 -13.32 -22.55
CA LEU A 225 15.89 -13.02 -23.93
C LEU A 225 16.82 -11.95 -24.50
#